data_AF-A0A6I4NPW8-F1
#
_entry.id   AF-A0A6I4NPW8-F1
#
_cell.length_a   1.000
_cell.length_b   1.000
_cell.length_c   1.000
_cell.angle_alpha   90.00
_cell.angle_beta   90.00
_cell.angle_gamma   90.00
#
_symmetry.space_group_name_H-M   'P 1'
#
loop_
_entity.id
_entity.type
_entity.pdbx_description
1 polymer ?
#
loop_
_entity_poly.entity_id
_entity_poly.type
_entity_poly.pdbx_seq_one_letter_code
_entity_poly.pdbx_strand_id
1 'polypeptide(L)'
;MKKITYLFILFFTISIHAQNQTFYRLIEHVEKTPESEAKDIGTLSKYLAKGAKTKKELVQLIYYWIALNIEYDTEAFQNNTTGDVSAATTFLNKKTVCSGYANLFKEICNHSKIKCDVINGYAKGNGYKGGFLEQTNHTWNVVKMDDKWEFIDVTWGAGECYEDMNGKLTFKKKLCPRYLLESPEDFILEHLPENPEWQLLEEQITMDYFFSKEMELKRLDKNGILIN
;
A
#
# COMPACT_ATOMS: atom_id res chain seq x y z
N MET A 1 -18.14 -25.94 27.90
CA MET A 1 -17.43 -24.68 27.58
C MET A 1 -15.94 -24.87 27.31
N LYS A 2 -15.15 -25.58 28.15
CA LYS A 2 -13.69 -25.76 27.90
C LYS A 2 -13.31 -26.42 26.56
N LYS A 3 -14.03 -27.45 26.09
CA LYS A 3 -13.75 -28.12 24.80
C LYS A 3 -13.93 -27.21 23.57
N ILE A 4 -14.85 -26.25 23.62
CA ILE A 4 -15.09 -25.29 22.52
C ILE A 4 -13.93 -24.29 22.46
N THR A 5 -13.42 -23.84 23.63
CA THR A 5 -12.28 -22.92 23.71
C THR A 5 -10.98 -23.54 23.16
N TYR A 6 -10.67 -24.81 23.46
CA TYR A 6 -9.48 -25.48 22.90
C TYR A 6 -9.57 -25.68 21.38
N LEU A 7 -10.76 -25.97 20.87
CA LEU A 7 -10.99 -26.10 19.43
C LEU A 7 -10.77 -24.74 18.75
N PHE A 8 -11.29 -23.64 19.33
CA PHE A 8 -11.05 -22.28 18.84
C PHE A 8 -9.57 -21.88 18.86
N ILE A 9 -8.84 -22.19 19.94
CA ILE A 9 -7.40 -21.92 20.03
C ILE A 9 -6.62 -22.71 18.98
N LEU A 10 -6.96 -23.98 18.76
CA LEU A 10 -6.31 -24.82 17.75
C LEU A 10 -6.60 -24.34 16.31
N PHE A 11 -7.84 -23.92 16.01
CA PHE A 11 -8.16 -23.32 14.71
C PHE A 11 -7.40 -22.02 14.49
N PHE A 12 -7.31 -21.17 15.51
CA PHE A 12 -6.61 -19.89 15.43
C PHE A 12 -5.10 -20.06 15.16
N THR A 13 -4.44 -21.03 15.80
CA THR A 13 -3.02 -21.30 15.56
C THR A 13 -2.75 -21.88 14.18
N ILE A 14 -3.61 -22.77 13.68
CA ILE A 14 -3.51 -23.32 12.32
C ILE A 14 -3.68 -22.21 11.27
N SER A 15 -4.63 -21.28 11.46
CA SER A 15 -4.84 -20.15 10.57
C SER A 15 -3.63 -19.21 10.52
N ILE A 16 -3.04 -18.86 11.67
CA ILE A 16 -1.82 -18.04 11.72
C ILE A 16 -0.67 -18.74 11.01
N HIS A 17 -0.48 -20.05 11.26
CA HIS A 17 0.58 -20.82 10.61
C HIS A 17 0.40 -20.85 9.09
N ALA A 18 -0.82 -21.06 8.59
CA ALA A 18 -1.11 -21.07 7.16
C ALA A 18 -0.91 -19.69 6.50
N GLN A 19 -1.30 -18.61 7.18
CA GLN A 19 -1.05 -17.24 6.72
C GLN A 19 0.45 -16.93 6.64
N ASN A 20 1.22 -17.31 7.67
CA ASN A 20 2.68 -17.15 7.65
C ASN A 20 3.34 -17.97 6.54
N GLN A 21 2.94 -19.23 6.35
CA GLN A 21 3.45 -20.06 5.27
C GLN A 21 3.13 -19.46 3.89
N THR A 22 1.92 -18.91 3.73
CA THR A 22 1.53 -18.22 2.50
C THR A 22 2.43 -17.01 2.26
N PHE A 23 2.61 -16.14 3.27
CA PHE A 23 3.49 -14.99 3.19
C PHE A 23 4.90 -15.36 2.73
N TYR A 24 5.56 -16.31 3.41
CA TYR A 24 6.93 -16.71 3.05
C TYR A 24 7.03 -17.26 1.63
N ARG A 25 6.05 -18.07 1.20
CA ARG A 25 6.02 -18.61 -0.17
C ARG A 25 5.88 -17.50 -1.22
N LEU A 26 5.06 -16.48 -0.95
CA LEU A 26 4.88 -15.36 -1.88
C LEU A 26 6.15 -14.50 -1.95
N ILE A 27 6.77 -14.21 -0.82
CA ILE A 27 8.06 -13.48 -0.77
C ILE A 27 9.14 -14.25 -1.51
N GLU A 28 9.28 -15.56 -1.25
CA GLU A 28 10.27 -16.40 -1.94
C GLU A 28 10.06 -16.40 -3.47
N HIS A 29 8.80 -16.44 -3.93
CA HIS A 29 8.49 -16.34 -5.37
C HIS A 29 8.92 -14.99 -5.96
N VAL A 30 8.68 -13.90 -5.23
CA VAL A 30 9.09 -12.55 -5.65
C VAL A 30 10.61 -12.41 -5.70
N GLU A 31 11.31 -12.86 -4.65
CA GLU A 31 12.78 -12.79 -4.57
C GLU A 31 13.45 -13.65 -5.66
N LYS A 32 12.81 -14.74 -6.08
CA LYS A 32 13.30 -15.62 -7.14
C LYS A 32 12.91 -15.16 -8.56
N THR A 33 12.31 -13.99 -8.72
CA THR A 33 11.94 -13.45 -10.04
C THR A 33 13.18 -13.31 -10.92
N PRO A 34 13.31 -14.08 -12.02
CA PRO A 34 14.46 -13.94 -12.92
C PRO A 34 14.43 -12.59 -13.63
N GLU A 35 15.60 -12.01 -13.92
CA GLU A 35 15.70 -10.76 -14.70
C GLU A 35 14.99 -10.86 -16.06
N SER A 36 15.04 -12.04 -16.70
CA SER A 36 14.35 -12.31 -17.96
C SER A 36 12.82 -12.25 -17.86
N GLU A 37 12.26 -12.52 -16.68
CA GLU A 37 10.83 -12.39 -16.40
C GLU A 37 10.48 -10.96 -15.94
N ALA A 38 11.46 -10.18 -15.47
CA ALA A 38 11.34 -8.77 -15.10
C ALA A 38 11.78 -7.78 -16.21
N LYS A 39 11.79 -8.22 -17.47
CA LYS A 39 12.18 -7.40 -18.64
C LYS A 39 11.11 -6.41 -19.09
N ASP A 40 9.84 -6.74 -18.87
CA ASP A 40 8.68 -5.91 -19.20
C ASP A 40 7.51 -6.24 -18.27
N ILE A 41 6.59 -5.29 -18.11
CA ILE A 41 5.46 -5.37 -17.17
C ILE A 41 4.57 -6.58 -17.46
N GLY A 42 4.33 -6.89 -18.73
CA GLY A 42 3.46 -7.99 -19.13
C GLY A 42 4.07 -9.37 -18.86
N THR A 43 5.37 -9.52 -19.10
CA THR A 43 6.12 -10.73 -18.74
C THR A 43 6.17 -10.90 -17.23
N LEU A 44 6.45 -9.84 -16.47
CA LEU A 44 6.45 -9.88 -15.01
C LEU A 44 5.08 -10.32 -14.49
N SER A 45 3.99 -9.70 -14.95
CA SER A 45 2.63 -10.06 -14.56
C SER A 45 2.35 -11.55 -14.74
N LYS A 46 2.74 -12.13 -15.89
CA LYS A 46 2.60 -13.57 -16.16
C LYS A 46 3.43 -14.42 -15.21
N TYR A 47 4.66 -14.01 -14.89
CA TYR A 47 5.50 -14.73 -13.94
C TYR A 47 4.92 -14.72 -12.52
N LEU A 48 4.47 -13.56 -12.04
CA LEU A 48 3.83 -13.44 -10.72
C LEU A 48 2.56 -14.29 -10.65
N ALA A 49 1.75 -14.33 -11.72
CA ALA A 49 0.56 -15.17 -11.79
C ALA A 49 0.85 -16.67 -11.60
N LYS A 50 2.02 -17.17 -12.02
CA LYS A 50 2.41 -18.59 -11.80
C LYS A 50 2.59 -18.93 -10.31
N GLY A 51 2.94 -17.93 -9.49
CA GLY A 51 3.12 -18.08 -8.04
C GLY A 51 1.81 -17.94 -7.25
N ALA A 52 0.74 -17.47 -7.86
CA ALA A 52 -0.53 -17.23 -7.20
C ALA A 52 -1.48 -18.43 -7.34
N LYS A 53 -2.11 -18.83 -6.23
CA LYS A 53 -3.21 -19.80 -6.19
C LYS A 53 -4.59 -19.12 -6.23
N THR A 54 -4.64 -17.85 -5.86
CA THR A 54 -5.87 -17.04 -5.84
C THR A 54 -5.61 -15.65 -6.39
N LYS A 55 -6.67 -14.94 -6.77
CA LYS A 55 -6.57 -13.53 -7.17
C LYS A 55 -5.98 -12.66 -6.05
N LYS A 56 -6.30 -12.95 -4.79
CA LYS A 56 -5.75 -12.27 -3.61
C LYS A 56 -4.24 -12.44 -3.55
N GLU A 57 -3.75 -13.67 -3.68
CA GLU A 57 -2.31 -13.94 -3.70
C GLU A 57 -1.61 -13.26 -4.89
N LEU A 58 -2.27 -13.13 -6.05
CA LEU A 58 -1.71 -12.38 -7.17
C LEU A 58 -1.56 -10.89 -6.83
N VAL A 59 -2.56 -10.27 -6.23
CA VAL A 59 -2.46 -8.88 -5.74
C VAL A 59 -1.31 -8.73 -4.73
N GLN A 60 -1.16 -9.67 -3.80
CA GLN A 60 -0.08 -9.68 -2.83
C GLN A 60 1.30 -9.79 -3.50
N LEU A 61 1.46 -10.66 -4.51
CA LEU A 61 2.70 -10.79 -5.27
C LEU A 61 3.06 -9.50 -6.03
N ILE A 62 2.07 -8.84 -6.65
CA ILE A 62 2.27 -7.55 -7.32
C ILE A 62 2.75 -6.50 -6.32
N TYR A 63 2.07 -6.40 -5.19
CA TYR A 63 2.43 -5.48 -4.11
C TYR A 63 3.86 -5.72 -3.61
N TYR A 64 4.19 -6.98 -3.25
CA TYR A 64 5.51 -7.33 -2.73
C TYR A 64 6.61 -7.10 -3.75
N TRP A 65 6.38 -7.44 -5.02
CA TRP A 65 7.38 -7.20 -6.05
C TRP A 65 7.67 -5.71 -6.20
N ILE A 66 6.66 -4.86 -6.30
CA ILE A 66 6.87 -3.41 -6.41
C ILE A 66 7.54 -2.87 -5.13
N ALA A 67 7.03 -3.20 -3.95
CA ALA A 67 7.56 -2.72 -2.68
C ALA A 67 9.04 -3.08 -2.45
N LEU A 68 9.48 -4.23 -2.95
CA LEU A 68 10.87 -4.69 -2.82
C LEU A 68 11.79 -4.15 -3.93
N ASN A 69 11.25 -3.86 -5.12
CA ASN A 69 12.06 -3.53 -6.31
C ASN A 69 12.03 -2.04 -6.71
N ILE A 70 11.13 -1.23 -6.15
CA ILE A 70 11.02 0.20 -6.46
C ILE A 70 11.40 1.03 -5.24
N GLU A 71 12.23 2.06 -5.44
CA GLU A 71 12.63 3.02 -4.41
C GLU A 71 11.87 4.35 -4.51
N TYR A 72 11.66 4.99 -3.37
CA TYR A 72 11.03 6.31 -3.35
C TYR A 72 12.03 7.40 -3.72
N ASP A 73 11.65 8.28 -4.65
CA ASP A 73 12.47 9.41 -5.07
C ASP A 73 12.28 10.61 -4.15
N THR A 74 12.92 10.55 -2.98
CA THR A 74 12.88 11.63 -2.00
C THR A 74 13.49 12.92 -2.51
N GLU A 75 14.49 12.85 -3.40
CA GLU A 75 15.13 14.02 -4.00
C GLU A 75 14.18 14.72 -4.98
N ALA A 76 13.59 13.98 -5.91
CA ALA A 76 12.62 14.53 -6.85
C ALA A 76 11.37 15.07 -6.15
N PHE A 77 10.94 14.40 -5.08
CA PHE A 77 9.83 14.85 -4.24
C PHE A 77 10.17 16.15 -3.50
N GLN A 78 11.27 16.19 -2.74
CA GLN A 78 11.64 17.35 -1.92
C GLN A 78 11.93 18.60 -2.76
N ASN A 79 12.51 18.42 -3.95
CA ASN A 79 12.84 19.53 -4.85
C ASN A 79 11.71 19.91 -5.80
N ASN A 80 10.55 19.24 -5.74
CA ASN A 80 9.45 19.41 -6.70
C ASN A 80 9.88 19.25 -8.18
N THR A 81 10.80 18.31 -8.44
CA THR A 81 11.33 18.00 -9.77
C THR A 81 10.89 16.62 -10.25
N THR A 82 9.67 16.20 -9.86
CA THR A 82 9.09 14.92 -10.29
C THR A 82 8.95 14.89 -11.81
N GLY A 83 9.55 13.88 -12.44
CA GLY A 83 9.52 13.67 -13.88
C GLY A 83 8.33 12.80 -14.34
N ASP A 84 8.54 12.00 -15.38
CA ASP A 84 7.53 11.04 -15.84
C ASP A 84 7.30 9.92 -14.82
N VAL A 85 6.06 9.83 -14.32
CA VAL A 85 5.60 8.84 -13.35
C VAL A 85 4.76 7.72 -14.00
N SER A 86 4.87 7.54 -15.32
CA SER A 86 4.22 6.42 -16.01
C SER A 86 4.68 5.06 -15.46
N ALA A 87 3.84 4.04 -15.62
CA ALA A 87 4.18 2.67 -15.22
C ALA A 87 5.45 2.17 -15.93
N ALA A 88 5.61 2.50 -17.21
CA ALA A 88 6.78 2.11 -18.00
C ALA A 88 8.07 2.75 -17.45
N THR A 89 8.07 4.06 -17.19
CA THR A 89 9.23 4.77 -16.65
C THR A 89 9.55 4.32 -15.23
N THR A 90 8.55 4.14 -14.38
CA THR A 90 8.74 3.61 -13.02
C THR A 90 9.33 2.19 -13.05
N PHE A 91 8.80 1.33 -13.92
CA PHE A 91 9.29 -0.04 -14.08
C PHE A 91 10.75 -0.09 -14.55
N LEU A 92 11.13 0.79 -15.47
CA LEU A 92 12.48 0.88 -16.00
C LEU A 92 13.46 1.44 -14.97
N ASN A 93 13.14 2.58 -14.37
CA ASN A 93 14.05 3.33 -13.50
C ASN A 93 14.16 2.73 -12.09
N LYS A 94 13.20 1.89 -11.70
CA LYS A 94 13.11 1.31 -10.34
C LYS A 94 13.06 2.36 -9.22
N LYS A 95 12.69 3.59 -9.54
CA LYS A 95 12.66 4.73 -8.62
C LYS A 95 11.58 5.73 -9.05
N THR A 96 10.74 6.18 -8.12
CA THR A 96 9.61 7.09 -8.42
C THR A 96 8.99 7.70 -7.15
N VAL A 97 7.97 8.56 -7.30
CA VAL A 97 7.13 9.07 -6.20
C VAL A 97 5.79 8.32 -6.14
N CYS A 98 4.90 8.69 -5.20
CA CYS A 98 3.66 7.96 -4.91
C CYS A 98 2.79 7.64 -6.14
N SER A 99 2.60 8.61 -7.03
CA SER A 99 1.85 8.41 -8.28
C SER A 99 2.45 7.35 -9.19
N GLY A 100 3.77 7.23 -9.27
CA GLY A 100 4.42 6.19 -10.08
C GLY A 100 4.28 4.79 -9.51
N TYR A 101 4.33 4.65 -8.18
CA TYR A 101 3.98 3.39 -7.52
C TYR A 101 2.55 2.98 -7.88
N ALA A 102 1.60 3.92 -7.75
CA ALA A 102 0.19 3.66 -8.01
C ALA A 102 -0.09 3.31 -9.48
N ASN A 103 0.57 3.99 -10.41
CA ASN A 103 0.48 3.73 -11.84
C ASN A 103 1.05 2.36 -12.21
N LEU A 104 2.23 2.00 -11.67
CA LEU A 104 2.83 0.69 -11.94
C LEU A 104 1.96 -0.45 -11.39
N PHE A 105 1.44 -0.29 -10.17
CA PHE A 105 0.57 -1.30 -9.56
C PHE A 105 -0.71 -1.50 -10.38
N LYS A 106 -1.37 -0.41 -10.79
CA LYS A 106 -2.52 -0.44 -11.69
C LYS A 106 -2.21 -1.14 -13.00
N GLU A 107 -1.06 -0.88 -13.61
CA GLU A 107 -0.70 -1.47 -14.90
C GLU A 107 -0.45 -2.99 -14.81
N ILE A 108 0.23 -3.46 -13.77
CA ILE A 108 0.40 -4.91 -13.54
C ILE A 108 -0.96 -5.57 -13.25
N CYS A 109 -1.86 -4.89 -12.53
CA CYS A 109 -3.24 -5.34 -12.34
C CYS A 109 -4.01 -5.44 -13.67
N ASN A 110 -3.86 -4.47 -14.58
CA ASN A 110 -4.49 -4.49 -15.90
C ASN A 110 -4.05 -5.71 -16.72
N HIS A 111 -2.74 -6.01 -16.76
CA HIS A 111 -2.21 -7.22 -17.40
C HIS A 111 -2.78 -8.52 -16.80
N SER A 112 -3.13 -8.47 -15.51
CA SER A 112 -3.72 -9.58 -14.77
C SER A 112 -5.26 -9.61 -14.79
N LYS A 113 -5.90 -8.68 -15.53
CA LYS A 113 -7.36 -8.48 -15.58
C LYS A 113 -7.99 -8.25 -14.20
N ILE A 114 -7.25 -7.60 -13.31
CA ILE A 114 -7.70 -7.20 -11.98
C ILE A 114 -8.19 -5.76 -12.07
N LYS A 115 -9.47 -5.52 -11.72
CA LYS A 115 -10.00 -4.17 -11.58
C LYS A 115 -9.27 -3.48 -10.44
N CYS A 116 -8.66 -2.35 -10.77
CA CYS A 116 -7.84 -1.53 -9.90
C CYS A 116 -8.07 -0.08 -10.34
N ASP A 117 -8.06 0.91 -9.46
CA ASP A 117 -8.08 2.32 -9.83
C ASP A 117 -7.04 3.10 -9.05
N VAL A 118 -6.63 4.25 -9.58
CA VAL A 118 -5.68 5.17 -8.96
C VAL A 118 -6.47 6.27 -8.27
N ILE A 119 -6.20 6.50 -6.99
CA ILE A 119 -6.92 7.45 -6.15
C ILE A 119 -5.93 8.53 -5.69
N ASN A 120 -6.32 9.80 -5.88
CA ASN A 120 -5.62 10.94 -5.29
C ASN A 120 -6.35 11.39 -4.03
N GLY A 121 -5.60 11.94 -3.08
CA GLY A 121 -6.20 12.52 -1.89
C GLY A 121 -5.18 13.05 -0.88
N TYR A 122 -5.64 13.14 0.36
CA TYR A 122 -4.91 13.68 1.48
C TYR A 122 -4.41 12.55 2.37
N ALA A 123 -3.12 12.56 2.71
CA ALA A 123 -2.52 11.56 3.59
C ALA A 123 -1.73 12.21 4.72
N LYS A 124 -1.96 11.73 5.94
CA LYS A 124 -1.28 12.16 7.17
C LYS A 124 -0.01 11.32 7.41
N GLY A 125 0.90 11.36 6.43
CA GLY A 125 2.11 10.55 6.43
C GLY A 125 3.23 11.04 7.35
N ASN A 126 4.41 10.42 7.22
CA ASN A 126 5.61 10.85 7.95
C ASN A 126 5.89 12.33 7.71
N GLY A 127 6.01 13.10 8.80
CA GLY A 127 6.24 14.55 8.75
C GLY A 127 4.97 15.40 8.82
N TYR A 128 3.77 14.80 8.83
CA TYR A 128 2.53 15.52 9.14
C TYR A 128 2.56 16.01 10.60
N LYS A 129 2.45 17.33 10.80
CA LYS A 129 2.54 17.99 12.12
C LYS A 129 1.19 18.46 12.66
N GLY A 130 0.10 17.93 12.11
CA GLY A 130 -1.25 18.43 12.37
C GLY A 130 -1.63 19.58 11.44
N GLY A 131 -2.91 19.95 11.47
CA GLY A 131 -3.47 21.04 10.66
C GLY A 131 -4.04 20.59 9.32
N PHE A 132 -4.76 21.50 8.68
CA PHE A 132 -5.43 21.26 7.42
C PHE A 132 -4.43 21.21 6.26
N LEU A 133 -4.65 20.32 5.29
CA LEU A 133 -3.90 20.29 4.03
C LEU A 133 -4.75 20.91 2.92
N GLU A 134 -4.25 21.96 2.27
CA GLU A 134 -5.00 22.68 1.23
C GLU A 134 -5.12 21.90 -0.08
N GLN A 135 -4.16 21.02 -0.37
CA GLN A 135 -4.07 20.28 -1.63
C GLN A 135 -3.80 18.79 -1.34
N THR A 136 -4.24 17.94 -2.27
CA THR A 136 -3.91 16.52 -2.23
C THR A 136 -2.40 16.34 -2.24
N ASN A 137 -1.88 15.49 -1.36
CA ASN A 137 -0.44 15.27 -1.21
C ASN A 137 -0.03 13.81 -1.45
N HIS A 138 -0.97 12.93 -1.80
CA HIS A 138 -0.67 11.51 -1.97
C HIS A 138 -1.56 10.82 -3.01
N THR A 139 -1.05 9.70 -3.52
CA THR A 139 -1.71 8.87 -4.53
C THR A 139 -1.53 7.39 -4.20
N TRP A 140 -2.60 6.62 -4.26
CA TRP A 140 -2.64 5.19 -3.93
C TRP A 140 -3.60 4.43 -4.86
N ASN A 141 -3.91 3.16 -4.56
CA ASN A 141 -4.83 2.36 -5.35
C ASN A 141 -5.99 1.80 -4.53
N VAL A 142 -7.07 1.45 -5.24
CA VAL A 142 -8.09 0.52 -4.77
C VAL A 142 -8.16 -0.67 -5.72
N VAL A 143 -8.44 -1.87 -5.21
CA VAL A 143 -8.58 -3.10 -6.03
C VAL A 143 -9.88 -3.80 -5.72
N LYS A 144 -10.53 -4.35 -6.75
CA LYS A 144 -11.77 -5.11 -6.58
C LYS A 144 -11.49 -6.59 -6.32
N MET A 145 -11.75 -7.05 -5.10
CA MET A 145 -11.58 -8.41 -4.60
C MET A 145 -12.93 -8.97 -4.13
N ASP A 146 -13.36 -10.10 -4.71
CA ASP A 146 -14.61 -10.78 -4.34
C ASP A 146 -15.81 -9.83 -4.18
N ASP A 147 -15.97 -8.96 -5.18
CA ASP A 147 -16.97 -7.88 -5.27
C ASP A 147 -16.86 -6.69 -4.30
N LYS A 148 -15.85 -6.68 -3.44
CA LYS A 148 -15.52 -5.54 -2.57
C LYS A 148 -14.30 -4.78 -3.09
N TRP A 149 -14.26 -3.48 -2.82
CA TRP A 149 -13.07 -2.67 -3.07
C TRP A 149 -12.22 -2.63 -1.80
N GLU A 150 -10.92 -2.89 -1.93
CA GLU A 150 -9.95 -2.88 -0.84
C GLU A 150 -8.81 -1.92 -1.18
N PHE A 151 -8.27 -1.21 -0.17
CA PHE A 151 -7.21 -0.23 -0.38
C PHE A 151 -5.83 -0.86 -0.49
N ILE A 152 -4.99 -0.25 -1.32
CA ILE A 152 -3.59 -0.59 -1.52
C ILE A 152 -2.76 0.69 -1.52
N ASP A 153 -1.79 0.78 -0.63
CA ASP A 153 -0.72 1.79 -0.71
C ASP A 153 0.66 1.11 -0.76
N VAL A 154 1.15 0.93 -1.98
CA VAL A 154 2.46 0.31 -2.20
C VAL A 154 3.60 1.25 -1.81
N THR A 155 3.39 2.57 -1.83
CA THR A 155 4.41 3.55 -1.46
C THR A 155 4.75 3.43 0.01
N TRP A 156 3.75 3.49 0.89
CA TRP A 156 3.96 3.30 2.33
C TRP A 156 4.23 1.82 2.68
N GLY A 157 3.81 0.91 1.79
CA GLY A 157 4.20 -0.50 1.81
C GLY A 157 5.66 -0.79 1.54
N ALA A 158 6.33 0.04 0.75
CA ALA A 158 7.72 -0.16 0.33
C ALA A 158 8.73 0.27 1.39
N GLY A 159 8.38 1.27 2.21
CA GLY A 159 9.25 1.76 3.24
C GLY A 159 8.82 3.10 3.83
N GLU A 160 9.75 3.72 4.53
CA GLU A 160 9.51 4.93 5.31
C GLU A 160 10.49 6.01 4.87
N CYS A 161 10.00 7.25 4.75
CA CYS A 161 10.87 8.41 4.59
C CYS A 161 11.14 9.06 5.94
N TYR A 162 12.36 9.52 6.16
CA TYR A 162 12.76 10.29 7.34
C TYR A 162 13.70 11.41 6.93
N GLU A 163 13.69 12.48 7.72
CA GLU A 163 14.59 13.62 7.55
C GLU A 163 15.90 13.31 8.29
N ASP A 164 17.04 13.44 7.61
CA ASP A 164 18.35 13.33 8.25
C ASP A 164 18.70 14.60 9.05
N MET A 165 19.86 14.61 9.72
CA MET A 165 20.30 15.75 10.55
C MET A 165 20.46 17.06 9.76
N ASN A 166 20.52 17.01 8.43
CA ASN A 166 20.72 18.16 7.55
C ASN A 166 19.43 18.58 6.83
N GLY A 167 18.28 17.99 7.17
CA GLY A 167 17.02 18.30 6.51
C GLY A 167 16.79 17.57 5.19
N LYS A 168 17.60 16.57 4.86
CA LYS A 168 17.45 15.79 3.64
C LYS A 168 16.52 14.61 3.88
N LEU A 169 15.44 14.54 3.10
CA LEU A 169 14.54 13.39 3.10
C LEU A 169 15.26 12.18 2.50
N THR A 170 15.26 11.09 3.27
CA THR A 170 15.90 9.82 2.91
C THR A 170 14.88 8.69 3.00
N PHE A 171 14.87 7.80 2.02
CA PHE A 171 14.01 6.63 1.99
C PHE A 171 14.73 5.40 2.57
N LYS A 172 14.07 4.68 3.46
CA LYS A 172 14.50 3.37 3.94
C LYS A 172 13.47 2.32 3.57
N LYS A 173 13.89 1.38 2.73
CA LYS A 173 13.09 0.22 2.37
C LYS A 173 12.75 -0.60 3.61
N LYS A 174 11.47 -0.87 3.79
CA LYS A 174 10.91 -1.65 4.90
C LYS A 174 9.54 -2.14 4.49
N LEU A 175 9.47 -3.41 4.06
CA LEU A 175 8.22 -4.00 3.62
C LEU A 175 7.18 -3.96 4.74
N CYS A 176 6.03 -3.36 4.47
CA CYS A 176 4.92 -3.25 5.41
C CYS A 176 3.64 -3.83 4.79
N PRO A 177 3.19 -5.04 5.17
CA PRO A 177 1.94 -5.61 4.67
C PRO A 177 0.65 -4.92 5.18
N ARG A 178 0.75 -3.91 6.07
CA ARG A 178 -0.42 -3.21 6.63
C ARG A 178 -1.25 -2.52 5.54
N TYR A 179 -0.59 -1.93 4.56
CA TYR A 179 -1.22 -1.21 3.45
C TYR A 179 -1.62 -2.10 2.26
N LEU A 180 -1.74 -3.41 2.50
CA LEU A 180 -2.11 -4.41 1.52
C LEU A 180 -3.51 -4.95 1.84
N LEU A 181 -4.51 -4.48 1.09
CA LEU A 181 -5.92 -4.84 1.27
C LEU A 181 -6.46 -4.34 2.62
N GLU A 182 -6.20 -3.06 2.89
CA GLU A 182 -6.66 -2.42 4.12
C GLU A 182 -8.14 -2.04 4.02
N SER A 183 -8.85 -2.14 5.16
CA SER A 183 -10.28 -1.83 5.25
C SER A 183 -10.52 -0.33 5.09
N PRO A 184 -11.69 0.10 4.56
CA PRO A 184 -12.05 1.52 4.54
C PRO A 184 -11.99 2.19 5.90
N GLU A 185 -12.43 1.51 6.96
CA GLU A 185 -12.50 2.02 8.33
C GLU A 185 -11.13 2.30 8.92
N ASP A 186 -10.14 1.46 8.60
CA ASP A 186 -8.77 1.67 9.03
C ASP A 186 -8.07 2.69 8.13
N PHE A 187 -8.26 2.60 6.82
CA PHE A 187 -7.54 3.42 5.84
C PHE A 187 -7.91 4.91 5.96
N ILE A 188 -9.19 5.21 6.21
CA ILE A 188 -9.69 6.59 6.33
C ILE A 188 -9.08 7.38 7.50
N LEU A 189 -8.50 6.70 8.51
CA LEU A 189 -7.88 7.40 9.65
C LEU A 189 -6.64 8.20 9.23
N GLU A 190 -5.99 7.82 8.13
CA GLU A 190 -4.77 8.46 7.65
C GLU A 190 -4.79 8.82 6.17
N HIS A 191 -5.77 8.34 5.39
CA HIS A 191 -5.96 8.65 3.96
C HIS A 191 -7.40 9.09 3.65
N LEU A 192 -7.58 10.32 3.20
CA LEU A 192 -8.87 10.83 2.73
C LEU A 192 -8.84 11.00 1.20
N PRO A 193 -9.62 10.21 0.44
CA PRO A 193 -9.78 10.41 -1.00
C PRO A 193 -10.30 11.82 -1.35
N GLU A 194 -9.82 12.39 -2.44
CA GLU A 194 -10.31 13.67 -2.96
C GLU A 194 -11.77 13.56 -3.43
N ASN A 195 -12.11 12.49 -4.17
CA ASN A 195 -13.49 12.16 -4.48
C ASN A 195 -14.10 11.33 -3.33
N PRO A 196 -15.10 11.84 -2.58
CA PRO A 196 -15.70 11.15 -1.44
C PRO A 196 -16.30 9.78 -1.73
N GLU A 197 -16.70 9.48 -2.97
CA GLU A 197 -17.22 8.14 -3.35
C GLU A 197 -16.20 7.03 -3.09
N TRP A 198 -14.91 7.37 -3.18
CA TRP A 198 -13.82 6.42 -2.93
C TRP A 198 -13.50 6.25 -1.45
N GLN A 199 -14.23 6.88 -0.52
CA GLN A 199 -14.08 6.56 0.90
C GLN A 199 -14.55 5.15 1.22
N LEU A 200 -15.54 4.63 0.45
CA LEU A 200 -16.08 3.28 0.59
C LEU A 200 -16.65 2.95 1.98
N LEU A 201 -16.92 3.98 2.79
CA LEU A 201 -17.59 3.88 4.08
C LEU A 201 -19.11 3.85 3.90
N GLU A 202 -19.81 3.26 4.87
CA GLU A 202 -21.27 3.38 4.97
C GLU A 202 -21.70 4.85 5.15
N GLU A 203 -20.97 5.58 5.99
CA GLU A 203 -21.13 7.02 6.20
C GLU A 203 -19.83 7.74 5.85
N GLN A 204 -19.87 8.59 4.83
CA GLN A 204 -18.72 9.38 4.42
C GLN A 204 -18.40 10.45 5.46
N ILE A 205 -17.10 10.67 5.67
CA ILE A 205 -16.62 11.74 6.54
C ILE A 205 -16.31 13.01 5.74
N THR A 206 -16.39 14.14 6.42
CA THR A 206 -15.98 15.44 5.86
C THR A 206 -14.47 15.65 6.02
N MET A 207 -13.93 16.54 5.19
CA MET A 207 -12.55 17.00 5.30
C MET A 207 -12.25 17.62 6.67
N ASP A 208 -13.18 18.44 7.20
CA ASP A 208 -13.06 19.02 8.54
C ASP A 208 -12.96 17.96 9.63
N TYR A 209 -13.77 16.89 9.54
CA TYR A 209 -13.70 15.79 10.49
C TYR A 209 -12.40 15.02 10.36
N PHE A 210 -11.93 14.77 9.13
CA PHE A 210 -10.64 14.12 8.88
C PHE A 210 -9.48 14.88 9.54
N PHE A 211 -9.45 16.21 9.48
CA PHE A 211 -8.41 17.03 10.13
C PHE A 211 -8.71 17.40 11.59
N SER A 212 -9.81 16.89 12.16
CA SER A 212 -10.17 17.16 13.55
C SER A 212 -9.21 16.49 14.54
N LYS A 213 -9.17 17.04 15.76
CA LYS A 213 -8.45 16.41 16.88
C LYS A 213 -8.97 15.00 17.18
N GLU A 214 -10.28 14.78 17.08
CA GLU A 214 -10.87 13.47 17.35
C GLU A 214 -10.34 12.40 16.39
N MET A 215 -10.34 12.69 15.08
CA MET A 215 -9.80 11.78 14.08
C MET A 215 -8.30 11.54 14.29
N GLU A 216 -7.57 12.58 14.68
CA GLU A 216 -6.14 12.46 14.98
C GLU A 216 -5.87 11.51 16.15
N LEU A 217 -6.67 11.54 17.22
CA LEU A 217 -6.53 10.60 18.33
C LEU A 217 -6.75 9.15 17.86
N LYS A 218 -7.78 8.90 17.03
CA LYS A 218 -8.05 7.56 16.45
C LYS A 218 -6.89 7.07 15.60
N ARG A 219 -6.32 7.95 14.76
CA ARG A 219 -5.15 7.65 13.93
C ARG A 219 -3.92 7.28 14.75
N LEU A 220 -3.66 8.02 15.83
CA LEU A 220 -2.51 7.77 16.71
C LEU A 220 -2.67 6.44 17.46
N ASP A 221 -3.88 6.15 17.95
CA ASP A 221 -4.22 4.88 18.61
C ASP A 221 -4.02 3.67 17.68
N LYS A 222 -4.55 3.74 16.43
CA LYS A 222 -4.31 2.71 15.39
C LYS A 222 -2.82 2.45 15.16
N ASN A 223 -2.01 3.51 15.18
CA ASN A 223 -0.57 3.43 14.96
C ASN A 223 0.24 3.07 16.23
N GLY A 224 -0.43 2.80 17.36
CA GLY A 224 0.21 2.44 18.62
C GLY A 224 1.02 3.58 19.25
N ILE A 225 0.71 4.83 18.92
CA ILE A 225 1.37 6.01 19.46
C ILE A 225 0.62 6.44 20.72
N LEU A 226 1.24 6.19 21.88
CA LEU A 226 0.68 6.59 23.18
C LEU A 226 0.63 8.11 23.30
N ILE A 227 -0.55 8.61 23.61
CA ILE A 227 -0.83 10.04 23.80
C ILE A 227 -0.83 10.28 25.31
N ASN A 228 0.26 10.82 25.84
CA ASN A 228 0.35 11.26 27.24
C ASN A 228 -0.34 12.62 27.42
#